data_AF-A0A2A2KCF8-F1
#
_entry.id   AF-A0A2A2KCF8-F1
#
_cell.length_a   1.000
_cell.length_b   1.000
_cell.length_c   1.000
_cell.angle_alpha   90.00
_cell.angle_beta   90.00
_cell.angle_gamma   90.00
#
_symmetry.space_group_name_H-M   'P 1'
#
loop_
_entity.id
_entity.type
_entity.pdbx_description
1 polymer ?
#
loop_
_entity_poly.entity_id
_entity_poly.type
_entity_poly.pdbx_seq_one_letter_code
_entity_poly.pdbx_strand_id
1 'polypeptide(L)' 'MEQVEQFVLSDKDFLPSRTIGLPEDIAKAIAFLADRNSSSYIIGHSLVIDGGSNLISTLMQMDFAKVLKLTQQQSQ' A
#
# COMPACT_ATOMS: atom_id res chain seq x y z
N MET A 1 -7.85 10.07 -14.80
CA MET A 1 -7.10 9.79 -13.56
C MET A 1 -8.04 9.53 -12.40
N GLU A 2 -9.08 10.35 -12.21
CA GLU A 2 -10.09 10.20 -11.14
C GLU A 2 -10.73 8.80 -11.04
N GLN A 3 -11.10 8.17 -12.16
CA GLN A 3 -11.64 6.80 -12.15
C GLN A 3 -10.64 5.75 -11.66
N VAL A 4 -9.35 5.94 -11.96
CA VAL A 4 -8.27 5.05 -11.52
C VAL A 4 -8.03 5.24 -10.02
N GLU A 5 -8.04 6.47 -9.54
CA GLU A 5 -7.94 6.77 -8.10
C GLU A 5 -9.11 6.17 -7.35
N GLN A 6 -10.35 6.37 -7.80
CA GLN A 6 -11.54 5.79 -7.19
C GLN A 6 -11.47 4.26 -7.13
N PHE A 7 -11.00 3.62 -8.20
CA PHE A 7 -10.78 2.18 -8.22
C PHE A 7 -9.74 1.74 -7.18
N VAL A 8 -8.57 2.38 -7.17
CA VAL A 8 -7.48 2.10 -6.21
C VAL A 8 -7.91 2.31 -4.76
N LEU A 9 -8.70 3.36 -4.49
CA LEU A 9 -9.21 3.68 -3.16
C LEU A 9 -10.32 2.72 -2.70
N SER A 10 -11.07 2.13 -3.64
CA SER A 10 -12.13 1.18 -3.34
C SER A 10 -11.61 -0.19 -2.88
N ASP A 11 -10.39 -0.54 -3.28
CA ASP A 11 -9.78 -1.83 -3.03
C ASP A 11 -8.87 -1.81 -1.79
N LYS A 12 -9.38 -2.38 -0.69
CA LYS A 12 -8.64 -2.48 0.58
C LYS A 12 -7.45 -3.43 0.49
N ASP A 13 -7.46 -4.32 -0.49
CA ASP A 13 -6.45 -5.35 -0.65
C ASP A 13 -5.25 -4.82 -1.45
N PHE A 14 -5.34 -3.60 -1.99
CA PHE A 14 -4.22 -2.95 -2.67
C PHE A 14 -3.61 -1.80 -1.85
N LEU A 15 -4.43 -0.98 -1.20
CA LEU A 15 -3.96 0.27 -0.57
C LEU A 15 -4.58 0.48 0.83
N PRO A 16 -3.96 -0.07 1.90
CA PRO A 16 -4.54 -0.07 3.25
C PRO A 16 -4.92 1.31 3.80
N SER A 17 -4.12 2.34 3.52
CA SER A 17 -4.37 3.71 3.96
C SER A 17 -5.59 4.36 3.29
N ARG A 18 -6.09 3.79 2.17
CA ARG A 18 -7.15 4.37 1.32
C ARG A 18 -6.93 5.85 1.04
N THR A 19 -5.68 6.23 0.85
CA THR A 19 -5.31 7.59 0.52
C THR A 19 -4.23 7.52 -0.53
N ILE A 20 -4.41 8.27 -1.63
CA ILE A 20 -3.38 8.40 -2.65
C ILE A 20 -2.22 9.19 -2.02
N GLY A 21 -1.03 8.60 -2.06
CA GLY A 21 0.18 9.28 -1.60
C GLY A 21 0.48 10.46 -2.50
N LEU A 22 0.65 11.64 -1.89
CA LEU A 22 1.02 12.84 -2.61
C LEU A 22 2.52 13.13 -2.46
N PRO A 23 3.14 13.91 -3.36
CA PRO A 23 4.54 14.32 -3.22
C PRO A 23 4.85 14.95 -1.86
N GLU A 24 3.90 15.69 -1.29
CA GLU A 24 4.02 16.33 0.02
C GLU A 24 4.20 15.32 1.16
N ASP A 25 3.64 14.13 1.06
CA ASP A 25 3.77 13.10 2.09
C ASP A 25 5.19 12.54 2.16
N ILE A 26 5.83 12.39 0.99
CA ILE A 26 7.25 12.03 0.89
C ILE A 26 8.12 13.19 1.37
N ALA A 27 7.80 14.43 0.99
CA ALA A 27 8.55 15.62 1.41
C ALA A 27 8.57 15.79 2.94
N LYS A 28 7.43 15.56 3.62
CA LYS A 28 7.33 15.59 5.09
C LYS A 28 8.24 14.53 5.74
N ALA A 29 8.28 13.32 5.19
CA ALA A 29 9.13 12.27 5.71
C ALA A 29 10.62 12.58 5.51
N ILE A 30 10.99 13.15 4.36
CA ILE A 30 12.36 13.65 4.12
C ILE A 30 12.71 14.74 5.13
N ALA A 31 11.82 15.71 5.35
CA ALA A 31 12.04 16.77 6.33
C ALA A 31 12.24 16.22 7.75
N PHE A 32 11.46 15.21 8.15
CA PHE A 32 11.63 14.50 9.43
C PHE A 32 13.00 13.82 9.54
N LEU A 33 13.45 13.11 8.49
CA LEU A 33 14.75 12.44 8.47
C LEU A 33 15.93 13.44 8.41
N ALA A 34 15.69 14.64 7.89
CA ALA A 34 16.68 15.72 7.88
C ALA A 34 16.82 16.41 9.25
N ASP A 35 15.77 16.41 10.08
CA ASP A 35 15.81 16.98 11.43
C ASP A 35 16.46 16.03 12.44
N ARG A 36 17.68 16.37 12.85
CA ARG A 36 18.45 15.61 13.85
C ARG A 36 17.80 15.59 15.23
N ASN A 37 16.99 16.58 15.60
CA ASN A 37 16.31 16.55 16.89
C ASN A 37 15.25 15.45 16.93
N SER A 38 14.58 15.22 15.81
CA SER A 38 13.47 14.29 15.70
C SER A 38 13.88 12.87 15.29
N SER A 39 15.00 12.71 14.57
CA SER A 39 15.37 11.41 13.96
C SER A 39 16.85 11.01 14.14
N SER A 40 17.57 11.60 15.10
CA SER A 40 19.02 11.35 15.33
C SER A 40 19.43 9.88 15.43
N TYR A 41 18.55 8.98 15.85
CA TYR A 41 18.86 7.56 16.05
C TYR A 41 18.47 6.66 14.87
N ILE A 42 17.87 7.21 13.81
CA ILE A 42 17.51 6.46 12.60
C ILE A 42 18.68 6.54 11.63
N ILE A 43 19.55 5.54 11.67
CA ILE A 43 20.79 5.49 10.87
C ILE A 43 20.83 4.23 10.01
N GLY A 44 21.18 4.39 8.73
CA GLY A 44 21.34 3.26 7.80
C GLY A 44 20.04 2.49 7.48
N HIS A 45 18.89 3.06 7.80
CA HIS A 45 17.58 2.43 7.58
C HIS A 45 16.91 2.96 6.31
N SER A 46 16.17 2.08 5.63
CA SER A 46 15.31 2.45 4.50
C SER A 46 13.87 2.55 4.98
N LEU A 47 13.35 3.77 5.09
CA LEU A 47 11.97 4.02 5.53
C LEU A 47 11.02 3.95 4.32
N VAL A 48 10.06 3.02 4.37
CA VAL A 48 9.04 2.84 3.32
C VAL A 48 7.83 3.73 3.61
N ILE A 49 7.39 4.50 2.60
CA ILE A 49 6.25 5.44 2.70
C ILE A 49 5.32 5.19 1.49
N ASP A 50 4.39 4.25 1.61
CA ASP A 50 3.59 3.76 0.48
C ASP A 50 2.11 3.49 0.83
N GLY A 51 1.64 3.99 1.97
CA GLY A 51 0.28 3.75 2.45
C GLY A 51 0.00 2.32 2.92
N GLY A 52 1.05 1.50 3.13
CA GLY A 52 0.94 0.11 3.59
C GLY A 52 0.84 -0.91 2.47
N SER A 53 0.98 -0.48 1.21
CA SER A 53 0.88 -1.36 0.04
C SER A 53 1.90 -2.52 0.09
N ASN A 54 3.14 -2.27 0.52
CA ASN A 54 4.17 -3.30 0.69
C ASN A 54 3.86 -4.33 1.78
N LEU A 55 2.94 -4.04 2.71
CA LEU A 55 2.54 -5.01 3.73
C LEU A 55 1.60 -6.08 3.18
N ILE A 56 1.01 -5.84 2.00
CA ILE A 56 0.10 -6.80 1.40
C ILE A 56 0.89 -7.79 0.54
N SER A 57 0.88 -9.06 0.97
CA SER A 57 1.35 -10.17 0.15
C SER A 57 0.35 -10.43 -0.97
N THR A 58 0.83 -10.62 -2.20
CA THR A 58 0.01 -11.00 -3.37
C THR A 58 -0.86 -12.24 -3.12
N LEU A 59 -0.41 -13.17 -2.27
CA LEU A 59 -1.20 -14.34 -1.86
C LEU A 59 -2.40 -13.99 -0.97
N MET A 60 -2.31 -12.91 -0.19
CA MET A 60 -3.39 -12.42 0.69
C MET A 60 -4.44 -11.62 -0.08
N GLN A 61 -4.14 -11.14 -1.30
CA GLN A 61 -5.10 -10.47 -2.18
C GLN A 61 -6.02 -11.45 -2.92
N MET A 62 -5.66 -12.73 -2.97
CA MET A 62 -6.50 -13.73 -3.60
C MET A 62 -7.66 -14.10 -2.67
N ASP A 63 -8.88 -13.72 -3.08
CA ASP A 63 -10.10 -14.28 -2.51
C ASP A 63 -10.18 -15.77 -2.88
N PHE A 64 -9.70 -16.64 -1.98
CA PHE A 64 -9.72 -18.09 -2.15
C PHE A 64 -11.13 -18.63 -2.40
N ALA A 65 -12.18 -17.99 -1.86
CA ALA A 65 -13.55 -18.40 -2.13
C ALA A 65 -13.94 -18.09 -3.59
N LYS A 66 -13.46 -16.98 -4.14
CA LYS A 66 -13.65 -16.65 -5.56
C LYS A 66 -12.86 -17.60 -6.47
N VAL A 67 -11.62 -17.93 -6.11
CA VAL A 67 -10.79 -18.91 -6.85
C VAL A 67 -11.44 -20.30 -6.85
N LEU A 68 -11.93 -20.78 -5.70
CA LEU A 68 -12.61 -22.07 -5.59
C LEU A 68 -13.91 -22.13 -6.39
N LYS A 69 -14.67 -21.04 -6.45
CA LYS A 69 -15.88 -20.97 -7.28
C LYS A 69 -15.55 -21.03 -8.78
N LEU A 70 -14.47 -20.40 -9.21
CA LEU A 70 -14.01 -20.44 -10.61
C LEU A 70 -13.53 -21.84 -11.00
N THR A 71 -12.79 -22.53 -10.13
CA THR A 71 -12.33 -23.91 -10.41
C THR A 71 -13.49 -24.91 -10.45
N GLN A 72 -14.52 -24.73 -9.64
CA GLN A 72 -15.74 -25.54 -9.68
C GLN A 72 -16.59 -25.28 -10.93
N GLN A 73 -16.65 -24.04 -11.41
CA GLN A 73 -17.37 -23.68 -12.64
C GLN A 73 -16.68 -24.16 -13.92
N GLN A 74 -15.34 -24.30 -13.93
CA GLN A 74 -14.61 -24.84 -15.09
C GLN A 74 -14.56 -26.37 -15.13
N SER A 75 -14.94 -27.04 -14.05
CA SER A 75 -15.01 -28.50 -13.98
C SER A 75 -16.39 -29.07 -14.35
N GLN A 76 -17.34 -28.21 -14.74
CA GLN A 76 -18.64 -28.55 -15.34
C GLN A 76 -18.65 -28.08 -16.81
#